data_AF-L9M558-F1
#
_entry.id   AF-L9M558-F1
#
_cell.length_a   1.000
_cell.length_b   1.000
_cell.length_c   1.000
_cell.angle_alpha   90.00
_cell.angle_beta   90.00
_cell.angle_gamma   90.00
#
_symmetry.space_group_name_H-M   'P 1'
#
loop_
_entity.id
_entity.type
_entity.pdbx_description
1 polymer ?
#
loop_
_entity_poly.entity_id
_entity_poly.type
_entity_poly.pdbx_seq_one_letter_code
_entity_poly.pdbx_strand_id
1 'polypeptide(L)'
;MSDLITLEMTKQHLRVIHDRDDAYIELLIKAATQNVLDFIDFLDWDAVKEKYKGAIPENLSVAALLIISDMYQNRASQADVNLYVNRACENLMFPSRNMGV
;
A
#
# COMPACT_ATOMS: atom_id res chain seq x y z
N MET A 1 4.84 -14.28 -0.51
CA MET A 1 4.12 -13.19 -1.19
C MET A 1 2.94 -12.88 -0.29
N SER A 2 2.89 -11.71 0.33
CA SER A 2 1.84 -11.37 1.28
C SER A 2 0.53 -11.18 0.53
N ASP A 3 -0.52 -11.92 0.91
CA ASP A 3 -1.87 -11.79 0.39
C ASP A 3 -2.57 -10.49 0.87
N LEU A 4 -1.80 -9.42 1.14
CA LEU A 4 -2.33 -8.15 1.65
C LEU A 4 -3.34 -7.54 0.67
N ILE A 5 -2.99 -7.56 -0.62
CA ILE A 5 -3.75 -6.98 -1.71
C ILE A 5 -3.50 -7.78 -2.97
N THR A 6 -4.58 -8.10 -3.69
CA THR A 6 -4.51 -8.82 -4.97
C THR A 6 -4.49 -7.86 -6.15
N LEU A 7 -4.08 -8.37 -7.32
CA LEU A 7 -4.15 -7.65 -8.58
C LEU A 7 -5.59 -7.19 -8.88
N GLU A 8 -6.57 -8.07 -8.74
CA GLU A 8 -7.98 -7.76 -9.01
C GLU A 8 -8.53 -6.68 -8.06
N MET A 9 -8.23 -6.76 -6.76
CA MET A 9 -8.60 -5.71 -5.81
C MET A 9 -7.99 -4.36 -6.19
N THR A 10 -6.75 -4.38 -6.65
CA THR A 10 -6.03 -3.17 -7.06
C THR A 10 -6.60 -2.59 -8.35
N LYS A 11 -6.91 -3.42 -9.35
CA LYS A 11 -7.57 -3.02 -10.60
C LYS A 11 -8.95 -2.41 -10.31
N GLN A 12 -9.71 -3.02 -9.42
CA GLN A 12 -11.00 -2.49 -8.97
C GLN A 12 -10.84 -1.11 -8.31
N HIS A 13 -9.85 -0.94 -7.43
CA HIS A 13 -9.55 0.34 -6.79
C HIS A 13 -9.16 1.43 -7.80
N LEU A 14 -8.31 1.09 -8.77
CA LEU A 14 -7.83 1.99 -9.82
C LEU A 14 -8.84 2.22 -10.95
N ARG A 15 -9.97 1.49 -10.96
CA ARG A 15 -10.97 1.46 -12.05
C ARG A 15 -10.36 1.04 -13.39
N VAL A 16 -9.41 0.11 -13.34
CA VAL A 16 -8.76 -0.48 -14.50
C VAL A 16 -9.51 -1.75 -14.91
N ILE A 17 -10.03 -1.78 -16.14
CA ILE A 17 -10.85 -2.88 -16.66
C ILE A 17 -10.10 -3.79 -17.65
N HIS A 18 -8.83 -3.50 -17.91
CA HIS A 18 -8.01 -4.16 -18.92
C HIS A 18 -6.77 -4.80 -18.28
N ASP A 19 -6.10 -5.66 -19.05
CA ASP A 19 -4.97 -6.45 -18.52
C ASP A 19 -3.59 -5.92 -18.95
N ARG A 20 -3.54 -4.92 -19.84
CA ARG A 20 -2.27 -4.39 -20.38
C ARG A 20 -1.33 -3.80 -19.31
N ASP A 21 -1.87 -3.35 -18.19
CA ASP A 21 -1.13 -2.70 -17.12
C ASP A 21 -0.86 -3.67 -15.96
N ASP A 22 -1.26 -4.93 -16.06
CA ASP A 22 -1.20 -5.89 -14.95
C ASP A 22 0.22 -6.06 -14.41
N ALA A 23 1.21 -6.24 -15.30
CA ALA A 23 2.61 -6.36 -14.90
C ALA A 23 3.14 -5.11 -14.17
N TYR A 24 2.65 -3.93 -14.56
CA TYR A 24 2.99 -2.67 -13.89
C TYR A 24 2.28 -2.54 -12.55
N ILE A 25 0.99 -2.88 -12.47
CA ILE A 25 0.22 -2.87 -11.23
C ILE A 25 0.83 -3.86 -10.21
N GLU A 26 1.26 -5.04 -10.64
CA GLU A 26 1.97 -5.99 -9.77
C GLU A 26 3.28 -5.42 -9.21
N LEU A 27 4.02 -4.64 -10.00
CA LEU A 27 5.21 -3.93 -9.52
C LEU A 27 4.83 -2.89 -8.45
N LEU A 28 3.76 -2.12 -8.69
CA LEU A 28 3.26 -1.13 -7.72
C LEU A 28 2.77 -1.79 -6.43
N ILE A 29 2.10 -2.94 -6.51
CA ILE A 29 1.67 -3.71 -5.34
C ILE A 29 2.88 -4.08 -4.49
N LYS A 30 3.96 -4.58 -5.10
CA LYS A 30 5.19 -4.92 -4.38
C LYS A 30 5.81 -3.69 -3.69
N ALA A 31 5.91 -2.57 -4.42
CA ALA A 31 6.47 -1.33 -3.90
C ALA A 31 5.64 -0.75 -2.74
N ALA A 32 4.32 -0.67 -2.88
CA ALA A 32 3.44 -0.15 -1.83
C ALA A 32 3.43 -1.05 -0.60
N THR A 33 3.40 -2.36 -0.80
CA THR A 33 3.44 -3.35 0.29
C THR A 33 4.75 -3.24 1.09
N GLN A 34 5.89 -3.01 0.41
CA GLN A 34 7.15 -2.73 1.09
C GLN A 34 7.12 -1.38 1.83
N ASN A 35 6.59 -0.33 1.18
CA ASN A 35 6.50 0.99 1.80
C ASN A 35 5.66 0.98 3.09
N VAL A 36 4.57 0.21 3.11
CA VAL A 36 3.76 0.02 4.32
C VAL A 36 4.59 -0.65 5.41
N LEU A 37 5.31 -1.75 5.12
CA LEU A 37 6.20 -2.43 6.09
C LEU A 37 7.23 -1.46 6.68
N ASP A 38 7.89 -0.69 5.82
CA ASP A 38 8.91 0.27 6.22
C ASP A 38 8.32 1.34 7.14
N PHE A 39 7.09 1.80 6.86
CA PHE A 39 6.40 2.79 7.69
C PHE A 39 6.03 2.24 9.08
N ILE A 40 5.50 1.00 9.12
CA ILE A 40 5.10 0.37 10.39
C ILE A 40 6.27 -0.20 11.17
N ASP A 41 7.47 -0.22 10.60
CA ASP A 41 8.72 -0.67 11.22
C ASP A 41 8.69 -2.15 11.64
N PHE A 42 8.33 -3.01 10.67
CA PHE A 42 8.42 -4.47 10.80
C PHE A 42 9.38 -5.05 9.76
N LEU A 43 10.07 -6.14 10.13
CA LEU A 43 11.01 -6.83 9.23
C LEU A 43 10.31 -7.43 8.01
N ASP A 44 9.17 -8.09 8.23
CA ASP A 44 8.38 -8.75 7.20
C ASP A 44 6.90 -8.87 7.61
N TRP A 45 6.08 -9.37 6.68
CA TRP A 45 4.65 -9.58 6.92
C TRP A 45 4.34 -10.73 7.88
N ASP A 46 5.27 -11.65 8.12
CA ASP A 46 5.07 -12.75 9.06
C ASP A 46 5.17 -12.23 10.50
N ALA A 47 6.10 -11.30 10.77
CA ALA A 47 6.18 -10.56 12.03
C ALA A 47 4.92 -9.70 12.28
N VAL A 48 4.37 -9.08 11.23
CA VAL A 48 3.08 -8.36 11.33
C VAL A 48 1.96 -9.33 11.72
N LYS A 49 1.85 -10.47 11.02
CA LYS A 49 0.84 -11.49 11.35
C LYS A 49 1.02 -12.00 12.78
N GLU A 50 2.24 -12.24 13.25
CA GLU A 50 2.51 -12.69 14.61
C GLU A 50 1.94 -11.71 15.65
N LYS A 51 2.22 -10.40 15.50
CA LYS A 51 1.69 -9.35 16.38
C LYS A 51 0.16 -9.33 16.39
N TYR A 52 -0.47 -9.59 15.25
CA TYR A 52 -1.91 -9.53 15.06
C TYR A 52 -2.60 -10.92 15.03
N LYS A 53 -2.00 -11.92 15.69
CA LYS A 53 -2.59 -13.27 15.88
C LYS A 53 -2.98 -13.97 14.57
N GLY A 54 -2.14 -13.83 13.54
CA GLY A 54 -2.29 -14.44 12.23
C GLY A 54 -3.10 -13.61 11.22
N ALA A 55 -3.68 -12.47 11.63
CA ALA A 55 -4.43 -11.59 10.75
C ALA A 55 -3.61 -10.34 10.40
N ILE A 56 -3.78 -9.81 9.18
CA ILE A 56 -3.24 -8.48 8.85
C ILE A 56 -4.37 -7.46 8.99
N PRO A 57 -4.18 -6.34 9.70
CA PRO A 57 -5.20 -5.30 9.81
C PRO A 57 -5.65 -4.76 8.44
N GLU A 58 -6.96 -4.67 8.21
CA GLU A 58 -7.52 -4.18 6.94
C GLU A 58 -7.08 -2.75 6.61
N ASN A 59 -6.82 -1.93 7.64
CA ASN A 59 -6.31 -0.56 7.48
C ASN A 59 -5.01 -0.50 6.67
N LEU A 60 -4.12 -1.50 6.82
CA LEU A 60 -2.86 -1.57 6.07
C LEU A 60 -3.09 -1.86 4.59
N SER A 61 -4.12 -2.65 4.29
CA SER A 61 -4.52 -2.95 2.91
C SER A 61 -5.07 -1.69 2.22
N VAL A 62 -5.90 -0.92 2.93
CA VAL A 62 -6.43 0.35 2.41
C VAL A 62 -5.32 1.40 2.23
N ALA A 63 -4.39 1.48 3.18
CA ALA A 63 -3.22 2.37 3.04
C ALA A 63 -2.37 2.01 1.82
N ALA A 64 -2.09 0.72 1.60
CA ALA A 64 -1.38 0.25 0.42
C ALA A 64 -2.11 0.65 -0.89
N LEU A 65 -3.44 0.51 -0.94
CA LEU A 65 -4.24 0.93 -2.09
C LEU A 65 -4.11 2.45 -2.37
N LEU A 66 -4.12 3.29 -1.33
CA LEU A 66 -3.92 4.73 -1.48
C LEU A 66 -2.53 5.06 -2.05
N ILE A 67 -1.48 4.37 -1.58
CA ILE A 67 -0.11 4.53 -2.10
C ILE A 67 -0.04 4.10 -3.56
N ILE A 68 -0.66 2.96 -3.92
CA ILE A 68 -0.71 2.49 -5.31
C ILE A 68 -1.45 3.48 -6.21
N SER A 69 -2.58 4.02 -5.75
CA SER A 69 -3.33 5.02 -6.50
C SER A 69 -2.49 6.27 -6.78
N ASP A 70 -1.71 6.72 -5.82
CA ASP A 70 -0.81 7.86 -5.99
C ASP A 70 0.29 7.56 -7.02
N MET A 71 1.02 6.45 -6.86
CA MET A 71 2.08 6.05 -7.80
C MET A 71 1.56 5.81 -9.23
N TYR A 72 0.35 5.24 -9.35
CA TYR A 72 -0.24 4.92 -10.65
C TYR A 72 -0.71 6.18 -11.40
N GLN A 73 -1.21 7.18 -10.68
CA GLN A 73 -1.73 8.43 -11.28
C GLN A 73 -0.62 9.48 -11.46
N ASN A 74 0.30 9.59 -10.51
CA ASN A 74 1.34 10.62 -10.45
C ASN A 74 2.71 10.03 -10.83
N ARG A 75 2.89 9.71 -12.11
CA ARG A 75 4.09 9.00 -12.63
C ARG A 75 5.30 9.88 -12.92
N ALA A 76 5.14 11.20 -12.86
CA ALA A 76 6.20 12.16 -13.11
C ALA A 76 6.76 12.66 -11.78
N SER A 77 8.07 12.91 -11.74
CA SER A 77 8.70 13.51 -10.54
C SER A 77 8.22 14.95 -10.29
N GLN A 78 7.72 15.63 -11.32
CA GLN A 78 7.17 16.98 -11.25
C GLN A 78 5.79 16.97 -11.90
N ALA A 79 4.87 17.74 -11.34
CA ALA A 79 3.52 17.93 -11.87
C ALA A 79 3.26 19.42 -12.08
N ASP A 80 2.43 19.74 -13.07
CA ASP A 80 2.01 21.13 -13.35
C ASP A 80 1.08 21.70 -12.26
N VAL A 81 0.61 20.84 -11.35
CA VAL A 81 -0.27 21.17 -10.23
C VAL A 81 0.36 20.75 -8.90
N ASN A 82 -0.01 21.46 -7.83
CA ASN A 82 0.40 21.08 -6.48
C ASN A 82 -0.29 19.79 -6.07
N LEU A 83 0.52 18.82 -5.62
CA LEU A 83 0.05 17.60 -4.99
C LEU A 83 -0.02 17.80 -3.48
N TYR A 84 -1.11 17.35 -2.85
CA TYR A 84 -1.32 17.45 -1.42
C TYR A 84 -1.29 16.06 -0.78
N VAL A 85 -0.61 15.96 0.36
CA VAL A 85 -0.49 14.70 1.10
C VAL A 85 -1.85 14.24 1.59
N ASN A 86 -2.22 13.01 1.26
CA ASN A 86 -3.41 12.37 1.80
C ASN A 86 -3.13 11.83 3.21
N ARG A 87 -3.50 12.62 4.22
CA ARG A 87 -3.34 12.25 5.65
C ARG A 87 -4.02 10.94 6.05
N ALA A 88 -5.03 10.49 5.30
CA ALA A 88 -5.67 9.21 5.58
C ALA A 88 -4.68 8.05 5.47
N CYS A 89 -3.70 8.12 4.56
CA CYS A 89 -2.69 7.09 4.39
C CYS A 89 -1.89 6.87 5.70
N GLU A 90 -1.31 7.94 6.25
CA GLU A 90 -0.57 7.87 7.52
C GLU A 90 -1.48 7.48 8.68
N ASN A 91 -2.68 8.06 8.78
CA ASN A 91 -3.62 7.78 9.85
C ASN A 91 -4.05 6.31 9.91
N LEU A 92 -4.14 5.64 8.76
CA LEU A 92 -4.47 4.21 8.68
C LEU A 92 -3.31 3.32 9.14
N MET A 93 -2.07 3.71 8.86
CA MET A 93 -0.87 2.94 9.24
C MET A 93 -0.40 3.20 10.68
N PHE A 94 -0.64 4.41 11.20
CA PHE A 94 -0.14 4.85 12.50
C PHE A 94 -0.47 3.90 13.67
N PRO A 95 -1.69 3.35 13.80
CA PRO A 95 -2.02 2.43 14.89
C PRO A 95 -1.22 1.12 14.86
N SER A 96 -0.70 0.74 13.70
CA SER A 96 0.06 -0.49 13.51
C SER A 96 1.57 -0.31 13.65
N ARG A 97 2.03 0.94 13.67
CA ARG A 97 3.45 1.27 13.79
C ARG A 97 4.05 0.69 15.06
N ASN A 98 5.19 0.02 14.92
CA ASN A 98 6.00 -0.42 16.02
C ASN A 98 6.72 0.81 16.60
N MET A 99 6.18 1.36 17.67
CA MET A 99 6.89 2.40 18.43
C MET A 99 7.79 1.66 19.40
N GLY A 100 9.04 1.42 18.98
CA GLY A 100 10.08 0.92 19.88
C GLY A 100 10.10 1.80 21.13
N VAL A 101 9.98 1.16 22.30
CA VAL A 101 10.16 1.81 23.61
C VAL A 101 11.64 1.91 23.95
#